data_AF-A0A2E1ZEI8-F1
#
_entry.id   AF-A0A2E1ZEI8-F1
#
_cell.length_a   1.000
_cell.length_b   1.000
_cell.length_c   1.000
_cell.angle_alpha   90.00
_cell.angle_beta   90.00
_cell.angle_gamma   90.00
#
_symmetry.space_group_name_H-M   'P 1'
#
loop_
_entity.id
_entity.type
_entity.pdbx_description
1 polymer ?
#
loop_
_entity_poly.entity_id
_entity_poly.type
_entity_poly.pdbx_seq_one_letter_code
_entity_poly.pdbx_strand_id
1 'polypeptide(L)' 'MLVISVKEGEQIDRALKRLKRKFLQTGTLKRLRAKKQYLKPTERNRIRLQKATYSAARLREMD' A
#
# COMPACT_ATOMS: atom_id res chain seq x y z
N MET A 1 15.27 -4.26 -1.51
CA MET A 1 15.67 -3.99 -2.91
C MET A 1 14.79 -4.81 -3.83
N LEU A 2 14.17 -4.23 -4.86
CA LEU A 2 13.28 -4.97 -5.77
C LEU A 2 14.07 -5.43 -6.98
N VAL A 3 14.36 -6.73 -7.04
CA VAL A 3 15.01 -7.37 -8.20
C VAL A 3 13.96 -8.13 -9.01
N ILE A 4 14.03 -8.01 -10.32
CA ILE A 4 13.21 -8.74 -11.29
C ILE A 4 14.13 -9.34 -12.34
N SER A 5 14.07 -10.65 -12.48
CA SER A 5 14.78 -11.38 -13.51
C SER A 5 14.07 -11.21 -14.86
N VAL A 6 14.81 -10.74 -15.85
CA VAL A 6 14.41 -10.71 -17.26
C VAL A 6 15.09 -11.90 -17.94
N LYS A 7 14.32 -12.72 -18.68
CA LYS A 7 14.87 -13.84 -19.46
C LYS A 7 15.14 -13.39 -20.90
N GLU A 8 16.05 -14.07 -21.59
CA GLU A 8 16.29 -13.84 -23.02
C GLU A 8 15.01 -14.13 -23.84
N GLY A 9 14.66 -13.22 -24.74
CA GLY A 9 13.41 -13.27 -25.53
C GLY A 9 12.17 -12.70 -24.83
N GLU A 10 12.26 -12.24 -23.58
CA GLU A 10 11.13 -11.57 -22.93
C GLU A 10 10.95 -10.13 -23.41
N GLN A 11 9.73 -9.76 -23.81
CA GLN A 11 9.40 -8.37 -24.15
C GLN A 11 9.56 -7.46 -22.93
N ILE A 12 10.32 -6.37 -23.08
CA ILE A 12 10.65 -5.39 -22.02
C ILE A 12 9.40 -4.89 -21.29
N ASP A 13 8.30 -4.66 -22.00
CA ASP A 13 7.04 -4.19 -21.40
C ASP A 13 6.47 -5.12 -20.33
N ARG A 14 6.66 -6.44 -20.49
CA ARG A 14 6.21 -7.43 -19.51
C ARG A 14 7.03 -7.36 -18.23
N ALA A 15 8.34 -7.16 -18.35
CA ALA A 15 9.23 -6.94 -17.22
C ALA A 15 8.88 -5.65 -16.47
N LEU A 16 8.62 -4.54 -17.19
CA LEU A 16 8.21 -3.27 -16.61
C LEU A 16 6.85 -3.37 -15.88
N LYS A 17 5.88 -4.08 -16.46
CA LYS A 17 4.59 -4.33 -15.80
C LYS A 17 4.75 -5.15 -14.51
N ARG A 18 5.62 -6.18 -14.50
CA ARG A 18 5.95 -6.93 -13.27
C ARG A 18 6.60 -6.03 -12.23
N LEU A 19 7.51 -5.14 -12.63
CA LEU A 19 8.13 -4.15 -11.73
C LEU A 19 7.11 -3.25 -11.09
N LYS A 20 6.22 -2.67 -11.89
CA LYS A 20 5.15 -1.80 -11.40
C LYS A 20 4.24 -2.56 -10.42
N ARG A 21 3.82 -3.78 -10.75
CA ARG A 21 2.97 -4.61 -9.87
C ARG A 21 3.69 -4.94 -8.56
N LYS A 22 4.94 -5.38 -8.62
CA LYS A 22 5.74 -5.71 -7.43
C LYS A 22 5.95 -4.47 -6.56
N PHE A 23 6.26 -3.32 -7.15
CA PHE A 23 6.41 -2.05 -6.44
C PHE A 23 5.11 -1.62 -5.72
N LEU A 24 3.96 -1.74 -6.39
CA LEU A 24 2.65 -1.45 -5.81
C LEU A 24 2.31 -2.43 -4.68
N GLN A 25 2.53 -3.73 -4.87
CA GLN A 25 2.29 -4.76 -3.86
C GLN A 25 3.18 -4.57 -2.63
N THR A 26 4.42 -4.15 -2.83
CA THR A 26 5.33 -3.86 -1.70
C THR A 26 4.89 -2.61 -0.92
N GLY A 27 4.03 -1.76 -1.49
CA GLY A 27 3.50 -0.58 -0.82
C GLY A 27 4.57 0.46 -0.46
N THR A 28 5.73 0.43 -1.13
CA THR A 28 6.88 1.28 -0.80
C THR A 28 6.53 2.76 -0.87
N LEU A 29 5.77 3.18 -1.89
CA LEU A 29 5.29 4.54 -2.06
C LEU A 29 4.34 4.98 -0.93
N LYS A 30 3.46 4.08 -0.47
CA LYS A 30 2.56 4.35 0.67
C LYS A 30 3.34 4.53 1.96
N ARG A 31 4.36 3.69 2.20
CA ARG A 31 5.24 3.80 3.37
C ARG A 31 6.07 5.07 3.34
N LEU A 32 6.62 5.44 2.19
CA LEU A 32 7.39 6.68 2.02
C LEU A 32 6.51 7.90 2.33
N ARG A 33 5.30 7.96 1.76
CA ARG A 33 4.34 9.05 2.04
C ARG A 33 3.95 9.11 3.51
N ALA A 34 3.68 7.96 4.15
CA ALA A 34 3.34 7.89 5.57
C ALA A 34 4.49 8.33 6.49
N LYS A 35 5.74 8.10 6.08
CA LYS A 35 6.95 8.49 6.84
C LYS A 35 7.41 9.92 6.56
N LYS A 36 6.83 10.63 5.58
CA LYS A 36 7.24 11.99 5.20
C LYS A 36 7.14 12.98 6.37
N GLN A 37 6.20 12.74 7.29
CA GLN A 37 5.97 13.59 8.45
C GLN A 37 5.88 12.75 9.73
N TYR A 38 6.28 13.34 10.86
CA TYR A 38 6.08 12.73 12.16
C TYR A 38 4.61 12.80 12.57
N LEU A 39 4.05 11.68 13.01
CA LEU A 39 2.69 11.57 13.49
C LEU A 39 2.73 11.12 14.95
N LYS A 40 2.28 12.01 15.84
CA LYS A 40 2.20 11.75 17.28
C LYS A 40 1.40 10.46 17.54
N PRO A 41 1.73 9.67 18.59
CA PRO A 41 1.02 8.43 18.89
C PRO A 41 -0.49 8.63 19.09
N THR A 42 -0.88 9.74 19.72
CA THR A 42 -2.28 10.13 19.96
C THR A 42 -3.04 10.33 18.65
N GLU A 43 -2.47 11.10 17.73
CA GLU A 43 -3.04 11.35 16.40
C GLU A 43 -3.20 10.06 15.60
N ARG A 44 -2.20 9.17 15.66
CA ARG A 44 -2.26 7.86 14.99
C ARG A 44 -3.40 6.98 15.54
N ASN A 45 -3.56 6.96 16.86
CA ASN A 45 -4.61 6.18 17.52
C ASN A 45 -6.01 6.72 17.18
N ARG A 46 -6.17 8.05 17.14
CA ARG A 46 -7.41 8.71 16.75
C ARG A 46 -7.84 8.33 15.32
N ILE A 47 -6.93 8.41 14.35
CA ILE A 47 -7.21 8.03 12.95
C ILE A 47 -7.61 6.56 12.85
N ARG A 48 -6.95 5.68 13.62
CA ARG A 48 -7.28 4.24 13.64
C ARG A 48 -8.71 4.01 14.15
N LEU A 49 -9.09 4.65 15.25
CA LEU A 49 -10.42 4.49 15.85
C LEU A 49 -11.53 4.98 14.92
N GLN A 50 -11.36 6.17 14.33
CA GLN A 50 -12.33 6.72 13.36
C GLN A 50 -12.55 5.81 12.16
N LYS A 51 -11.47 5.18 11.64
CA LYS A 51 -11.60 4.22 10.55
C LYS A 51 -12.34 2.95 10.98
N ALA A 52 -12.09 2.47 12.20
CA ALA A 52 -12.73 1.27 12.73
C ALA A 52 -14.23 1.49 12.95
N THR A 53 -14.63 2.63 13.52
CA THR A 53 -16.05 2.97 13.72
C THR A 53 -16.80 3.06 12.40
N TYR A 54 -16.20 3.71 11.39
CA TYR A 54 -16.76 3.77 10.04
C TYR A 54 -16.97 2.37 9.43
N SER A 55 -15.95 1.50 9.51
CA SER A 55 -16.05 0.14 8.98
C SER A 55 -17.11 -0.69 9.69
N ALA A 56 -17.25 -0.55 11.01
CA ALA A 56 -18.21 -1.29 11.82
C ALA A 56 -19.65 -0.81 11.60
N ALA A 57 -19.86 0.48 11.33
CA ALA A 57 -21.15 1.01 10.94
C ALA A 57 -21.56 0.48 9.56
N ARG A 58 -20.64 0.54 8.58
CA ARG A 58 -20.85 0.03 7.22
C ARG A 58 -21.24 -1.44 7.21
N LEU A 59 -20.60 -2.28 8.03
CA LEU A 59 -20.90 -3.72 8.09
C LEU A 59 -22.32 -3.97 8.62
N ARG A 60 -22.71 -3.26 9.68
CA ARG A 60 -24.06 -3.34 10.27
C ARG A 60 -25.18 -2.85 9.35
N GLU A 61 -24.88 -1.98 8.39
CA GLU A 61 -25.84 -1.57 7.35
C GLU A 61 -26.04 -2.63 6.26
N MET A 62 -25.09 -3.57 6.12
CA MET A 62 -25.12 -4.61 5.09
C MET A 62 -25.77 -5.92 5.58
N ASP A 63 -25.80 -6.12 6.90
CA ASP A 63 -26.50 -7.20 7.58
C ASP A 63 -28.00 -6.87 7.76
#